data_AF-A0A845KY50-F1
#
_entry.id   AF-A0A845KY50-F1
#
_cell.length_a   1.000
_cell.length_b   1.000
_cell.length_c   1.000
_cell.angle_alpha   90.00
_cell.angle_beta   90.00
_cell.angle_gamma   90.00
#
_symmetry.space_group_name_H-M   'P 1'
#
loop_
_entity.id
_entity.type
_entity.pdbx_description
1 polymer ?
#
loop_
_entity_poly.entity_id
_entity_poly.type
_entity_poly.pdbx_seq_one_letter_code
_entity_poly.pdbx_strand_id
1 'polypeptide(L)' 'MAKYRIKTPNAIYNGVTEGVLFQNGEAIVEDERLKNLLTNDYGYTAEVIGEEPAEEKKPKTVAK' A
#
# COMPACT_ATOMS: atom_id res chain seq x y z
N MET A 1 7.77 -13.72 9.16
CA MET A 1 7.93 -13.06 7.84
C MET A 1 7.20 -11.74 7.92
N ALA A 2 7.89 -10.61 7.72
CA ALA A 2 7.25 -9.31 7.75
C ALA A 2 6.28 -9.18 6.56
N LYS A 3 5.06 -8.71 6.79
CA LYS A 3 4.11 -8.40 5.71
C LYS A 3 4.13 -6.89 5.49
N TYR A 4 3.96 -6.46 4.25
CA TYR A 4 3.92 -5.05 3.88
C TYR A 4 2.57 -4.73 3.25
N ARG A 5 1.84 -3.76 3.80
CA ARG A 5 0.63 -3.21 3.20
C ARG A 5 1.01 -2.11 2.22
N ILE A 6 0.75 -2.31 0.94
CA ILE A 6 0.96 -1.31 -0.09
C ILE A 6 -0.35 -0.55 -0.32
N LYS A 7 -0.32 0.77 -0.18
CA LYS A 7 -1.44 1.66 -0.48
C LYS A 7 -1.10 2.50 -1.71
N THR A 8 -1.95 2.40 -2.72
CA THR A 8 -1.90 3.24 -3.91
C THR A 8 -2.48 4.64 -3.62
N PRO A 9 -2.16 5.64 -4.44
CA PRO A 9 -2.81 6.94 -4.35
C PRO A 9 -4.32 6.87 -4.64
N ASN A 10 -4.77 5.91 -5.47
CA ASN A 10 -6.15 5.76 -5.88
C ASN A 10 -6.90 4.74 -5.00
N ALA A 11 -7.72 5.23 -4.07
CA ALA A 11 -8.46 4.40 -3.11
C ALA A 11 -9.59 3.54 -3.72
N ILE A 12 -9.93 3.73 -5.00
CA ILE A 12 -10.91 2.89 -5.70
C ILE A 12 -10.23 1.92 -6.68
N TYR A 13 -8.89 1.86 -6.68
CA TYR A 13 -8.15 0.97 -7.56
C TYR A 13 -8.37 -0.49 -7.17
N ASN A 14 -8.96 -1.25 -8.09
CA ASN A 14 -9.14 -2.69 -7.99
C ASN A 14 -8.47 -3.32 -9.21
N GLY A 15 -7.39 -4.06 -9.00
CA GLY A 15 -6.57 -4.55 -10.10
C GLY A 15 -5.41 -5.43 -9.64
N VAL A 16 -4.57 -5.84 -10.59
CA VAL A 16 -3.35 -6.59 -10.31
C VAL A 16 -2.17 -5.80 -10.85
N THR A 17 -1.18 -5.53 -10.00
CA THR A 17 0.07 -4.85 -10.38
C THR A 17 1.23 -5.76 -10.03
N GLU A 18 2.07 -6.12 -11.00
CA GLU A 18 3.25 -6.98 -10.77
C GLU A 18 2.93 -8.31 -10.04
N GLY A 19 1.74 -8.87 -10.31
CA GLY A 19 1.24 -10.09 -9.65
C GLY A 19 0.63 -9.87 -8.26
N VAL A 20 0.56 -8.63 -7.79
CA VAL A 20 -0.04 -8.24 -6.51
C VAL A 20 -1.48 -7.79 -6.72
N LEU A 21 -2.41 -8.45 -6.04
CA LEU A 21 -3.83 -8.07 -6.08
C LEU A 21 -4.08 -6.85 -5.19
N PHE A 22 -4.53 -5.76 -5.79
CA PHE A 22 -4.99 -4.56 -5.11
C PHE A 22 -6.52 -4.56 -5.03
N GLN A 23 -7.02 -4.27 -3.83
CA GLN A 23 -8.43 -4.05 -3.55
C GLN A 23 -8.60 -2.72 -2.83
N ASN A 24 -9.47 -1.85 -3.34
CA ASN A 24 -9.70 -0.50 -2.82
C ASN A 24 -8.39 0.30 -2.64
N GLY A 25 -7.47 0.13 -3.58
CA GLY A 25 -6.17 0.77 -3.57
C GLY A 25 -5.20 0.21 -2.55
N GLU A 26 -5.46 -0.95 -1.97
CA GLU A 26 -4.58 -1.58 -0.98
C GLU A 26 -4.22 -3.00 -1.37
N ALA A 27 -2.98 -3.40 -1.08
CA ALA A 27 -2.51 -4.76 -1.26
C ALA A 27 -1.63 -5.19 -0.10
N ILE A 28 -1.46 -6.49 0.09
CA ILE A 28 -0.52 -7.07 1.04
C ILE A 28 0.52 -7.84 0.26
N VAL A 29 1.80 -7.51 0.48
CA VAL A 29 2.95 -8.21 -0.10
C VAL A 29 3.84 -8.74 1.02
N GLU A 30 4.38 -9.93 0.83
CA GLU A 30 5.31 -10.54 1.78
C GLU A 30 6.77 -10.46 1.29
N ASP A 31 6.96 -9.93 0.07
CA ASP A 31 8.26 -9.76 -0.55
C ASP A 31 8.73 -8.30 -0.49
N GLU A 32 9.91 -8.08 0.06
CA GLU A 32 10.53 -6.76 0.17
C GLU A 32 10.94 -6.19 -1.21
N ARG A 33 11.23 -7.05 -2.20
CA ARG A 33 11.46 -6.60 -3.58
C ARG A 33 10.21 -5.97 -4.17
N LEU A 34 9.05 -6.62 -3.99
CA LEU A 34 7.78 -6.08 -4.46
C LEU A 34 7.43 -4.79 -3.73
N LYS A 35 7.66 -4.72 -2.42
CA LYS A 35 7.53 -3.48 -1.65
C LYS A 35 8.36 -2.35 -2.28
N ASN A 36 9.66 -2.58 -2.47
CA ASN A 36 10.57 -1.57 -3.01
C ASN A 36 10.20 -1.16 -4.45
N LEU A 37 9.82 -2.09 -5.30
CA LEU A 37 9.39 -1.82 -6.67
C LEU A 37 8.11 -0.97 -6.69
N LEU A 38 7.10 -1.35 -5.91
CA LEU A 38 5.85 -0.61 -5.83
C LEU A 38 6.03 0.79 -5.21
N THR A 39 6.93 0.96 -4.25
CA THR A 39 7.22 2.28 -3.67
C THR A 39 8.10 3.15 -4.57
N ASN A 40 9.14 2.58 -5.19
CA ASN A 40 10.13 3.35 -5.96
C ASN A 40 9.68 3.61 -7.40
N ASP A 41 9.15 2.60 -8.10
CA ASP A 41 8.75 2.71 -9.50
C ASP A 41 7.33 3.28 -9.66
N TYR A 42 6.40 2.84 -8.80
CA TYR A 42 4.99 3.25 -8.88
C TYR A 42 4.62 4.41 -7.94
N GLY A 43 5.50 4.80 -7.02
CA GLY A 43 5.24 5.86 -6.05
C GLY A 43 4.14 5.50 -5.03
N TYR A 44 3.94 4.22 -4.74
CA TYR A 44 2.99 3.79 -3.73
C TYR A 44 3.57 3.94 -2.32
N THR A 45 2.69 3.88 -1.32
CA THR A 45 3.07 3.91 0.09
C THR A 45 3.10 2.50 0.66
N ALA A 46 4.13 2.14 1.42
CA ALA A 46 4.24 0.85 2.09
C ALA A 46 4.24 1.00 3.61
N GLU A 47 3.41 0.21 4.29
CA GLU A 47 3.33 0.10 5.75
C GLU A 47 3.76 -1.32 6.17
N VAL A 48 4.65 -1.46 7.15
CA VAL A 48 5.07 -2.78 7.65
C VAL A 48 4.02 -3.27 8.65
N ILE A 49 3.39 -4.40 8.35
CA ILE A 49 2.46 -5.11 9.23
C ILE A 49 3.30 -6.10 10.06
N GLY A 50 3.92 -5.60 11.13
CA GLY A 50 4.41 -6.39 12.26
C GLY A 50 3.50 -6.14 13.46
N GLU A 51 3.36 -7.11 14.37
CA GLU A 51 2.55 -6.94 15.59
C GLU A 51 2.92 -5.64 16.33
N GLU A 52 1.90 -4.80 16.55
CA GLU A 52 1.81 -3.52 17.27
C GLU A 52 2.14 -2.18 16.56
N PRO A 53 1.37 -1.11 16.87
CA PRO A 53 0.67 -0.33 15.86
C PRO A 53 1.09 1.15 15.83
N ALA A 54 1.27 1.72 14.64
CA ALA A 54 1.44 3.16 14.41
C ALA A 54 1.47 3.40 12.90
N GLU A 55 0.95 4.46 12.30
CA GLU A 55 0.09 5.58 12.67
C GLU A 55 -0.18 6.27 11.31
N GLU A 56 -1.29 6.98 11.24
CA GLU A 56 -1.85 7.76 10.15
C GLU A 56 -0.91 8.32 9.06
N LYS A 57 -1.39 8.31 7.80
CA LYS A 57 -1.57 9.54 7.01
C LYS A 57 -2.27 9.31 5.66
N LYS A 58 -3.56 9.68 5.60
CA LYS A 58 -4.07 10.49 4.48
C LYS A 58 -5.04 11.53 5.04
N PRO A 59 -4.62 12.79 5.28
CA PRO A 59 -5.57 13.88 5.34
C PRO A 59 -5.87 14.29 3.89
N LYS A 60 -7.10 14.09 3.43
CA LYS A 60 -7.67 14.96 2.40
C LYS A 60 -9.07 15.40 2.84
N THR A 61 -9.06 16.54 3.53
CA THR A 61 -10.12 17.53 3.55
C THR A 61 -10.83 17.59 2.20
N VAL A 62 -12.14 17.35 2.17
CA VAL A 62 -13.08 18.19 1.42
C VAL A 62 -14.30 18.34 2.31
N ALA A 63 -14.30 19.42 3.09
CA ALA A 63 -15.53 20.02 3.58
C ALA A 63 -16.16 20.80 2.43
N LYS A 64 -17.44 20.57 2.16
CA LYS A 64 -18.34 21.58 1.64
C LYS A 64 -19.76 21.30 2.11
#